data_AF-A0A3A4PRC2-F1
#
_entry.id   AF-A0A3A4PRC2-F1
#
_cell.length_a   1.000
_cell.length_b   1.000
_cell.length_c   1.000
_cell.angle_alpha   90.00
_cell.angle_beta   90.00
_cell.angle_gamma   90.00
#
_symmetry.space_group_name_H-M   'P 1'
#
loop_
_entity.id
_entity.type
_entity.pdbx_description
1 polymer ?
#
loop_
_entity_poly.entity_id
_entity_poly.type
_entity_poly.pdbx_seq_one_letter_code
_entity_poly.pdbx_strand_id
1 'polypeptide(L)' 'MEILRFCREERTLLAMMNLVARSDRTKFRDGLVKPLIKAGLLVLTIPDKPRSRLQKYRLTPAGEKALAKHGGENVQ' A
#
# COMPACT_ATOMS: atom_id res chain seq x y z
N MET A 1 4.29 5.90 -6.57
CA MET A 1 3.15 5.11 -7.11
C MET A 1 3.38 3.59 -7.13
N GLU A 2 4.62 3.11 -7.05
CA GLU A 2 4.91 1.67 -7.17
C GLU A 2 4.26 0.79 -6.08
N ILE A 3 4.27 1.24 -4.82
CA ILE A 3 3.58 0.54 -3.72
C ILE A 3 2.08 0.35 -3.99
N LEU A 4 1.41 1.37 -4.51
CA LEU A 4 -0.02 1.28 -4.82
C LEU A 4 -0.27 0.27 -5.93
N ARG A 5 0.53 0.28 -7.00
CA ARG A 5 0.45 -0.73 -8.09
C ARG A 5 0.70 -2.14 -7.55
N PHE A 6 1.70 -2.30 -6.69
CA PHE A 6 2.05 -3.60 -6.11
C PHE A 6 0.95 -4.17 -5.20
N CYS A 7 0.21 -3.28 -4.52
CA CYS A 7 -0.93 -3.61 -3.68
C CYS A 7 -2.25 -3.81 -4.45
N ARG A 8 -2.26 -3.84 -5.80
CA ARG A 8 -3.43 -4.29 -6.57
C ARG A 8 -3.85 -5.71 -6.18
N GLU A 9 -2.88 -6.54 -5.80
CA GLU A 9 -3.09 -7.79 -5.09
C GLU A 9 -2.80 -7.62 -3.59
N GLU A 10 -3.25 -8.54 -2.74
CA GLU A 10 -2.96 -8.47 -1.31
C GLU A 10 -1.47 -8.72 -1.04
N ARG A 11 -0.81 -7.77 -0.37
CA ARG A 11 0.63 -7.86 -0.05
C ARG A 11 0.89 -7.73 1.43
N THR A 12 1.93 -8.43 1.90
CA THR A 12 2.42 -8.26 3.27
C THR A 12 3.24 -6.98 3.39
N LEU A 13 3.36 -6.45 4.61
CA LEU A 13 4.24 -5.30 4.88
C LEU A 13 5.69 -5.58 4.44
N LEU A 14 6.16 -6.81 4.65
CA LEU A 14 7.51 -7.22 4.28
C LEU A 14 7.72 -7.22 2.76
N ALA A 15 6.76 -7.73 1.99
CA ALA A 15 6.82 -7.69 0.53
C ALA A 15 6.86 -6.24 0.01
N MET A 16 6.05 -5.36 0.60
CA MET A 16 6.06 -3.93 0.28
C MET A 16 7.40 -3.26 0.64
N MET A 17 7.99 -3.62 1.78
CA MET A 17 9.31 -3.12 2.20
C MET A 17 10.43 -3.55 1.27
N ASN A 18 10.43 -4.83 0.88
CA ASN A 18 11.44 -5.40 -0.03
C ASN A 18 11.40 -4.72 -1.40
N LEU A 19 10.21 -4.44 -1.92
CA LEU A 19 10.03 -3.73 -3.19
C LEU A 19 10.78 -2.39 -3.23
N VAL A 20 10.76 -1.64 -2.13
CA VAL A 20 11.38 -0.30 -2.07
C VAL A 20 12.67 -0.27 -1.25
N ALA A 21 13.29 -1.44 -1.05
CA ALA A 21 14.56 -1.61 -0.33
C ALA A 21 14.61 -0.92 1.05
N ARG A 22 13.53 -1.04 1.85
CA ARG A 22 13.46 -0.51 3.22
C ARG A 22 13.56 -1.64 4.25
N SER A 23 14.35 -1.43 5.30
CA SER A 23 14.56 -2.45 6.34
C SER A 23 13.85 -2.13 7.67
N ASP A 24 13.54 -0.87 7.95
CA ASP A 24 12.85 -0.47 9.19
C ASP A 24 11.33 -0.59 9.05
N ARG A 25 10.78 -1.63 9.68
CA ARG A 25 9.35 -1.97 9.61
C ARG A 25 8.45 -0.91 10.24
N THR A 26 8.87 -0.33 11.36
CA THR A 26 8.07 0.64 12.10
C THR A 26 8.01 1.96 11.34
N LYS A 27 9.17 2.47 10.91
CA LYS A 27 9.23 3.70 10.10
C LYS A 27 8.50 3.54 8.78
N PHE A 28 8.62 2.38 8.13
CA PHE A 28 7.91 2.11 6.89
C PHE A 28 6.38 2.11 7.09
N ARG A 29 5.90 1.38 8.10
CA ARG A 29 4.46 1.36 8.40
C ARG A 29 3.94 2.74 8.77
N ASP A 30 4.64 3.44 9.66
CA ASP A 30 4.12 4.67 10.26
C ASP A 30 4.33 5.89 9.36
N GLY A 31 5.43 5.92 8.60
CA GLY A 31 5.77 7.00 7.68
C GLY A 31 5.21 6.86 6.26
N LEU A 32 4.86 5.65 5.82
CA LEU A 32 4.33 5.43 4.46
C LEU A 32 2.95 4.76 4.48
N VAL A 33 2.82 3.60 5.11
CA VAL A 33 1.60 2.78 4.98
C VAL A 33 0.40 3.41 5.70
N LYS A 34 0.57 3.89 6.94
CA LYS A 34 -0.49 4.57 7.70
C LYS A 34 -1.03 5.81 6.98
N PRO A 35 -0.20 6.72 6.44
CA PRO A 35 -0.69 7.82 5.61
C PRO A 35 -1.53 7.36 4.42
N LEU A 36 -1.12 6.31 3.71
CA LEU A 36 -1.87 5.77 2.56
C LEU A 36 -3.23 5.18 2.97
N ILE A 37 -3.30 4.54 4.14
CA ILE A 37 -4.57 4.05 4.70
C ILE A 37 -5.46 5.22 5.13
N LYS A 38 -4.89 6.23 5.80
CA LYS A 38 -5.63 7.43 6.22
C LYS A 38 -6.18 8.21 5.03
N ALA A 39 -5.44 8.24 3.92
CA ALA A 39 -5.89 8.80 2.64
C ALA A 39 -6.90 7.90 1.89
N GLY A 40 -7.24 6.74 2.45
CA GLY A 40 -8.20 5.79 1.87
C GLY A 40 -7.67 5.07 0.63
N LEU A 41 -6.37 5.12 0.33
CA LEU A 41 -5.77 4.50 -0.86
C LEU A 41 -5.46 3.02 -0.65
N LEU A 42 -5.11 2.65 0.57
CA LEU A 42 -4.91 1.27 1.00
C LEU A 42 -5.87 0.91 2.13
N VAL A 43 -6.13 -0.38 2.29
CA VAL A 43 -6.88 -0.91 3.43
C VAL A 43 -6.20 -2.16 3.99
N LEU A 44 -6.41 -2.40 5.29
CA LEU A 44 -6.01 -3.63 5.97
C LEU A 44 -6.97 -4.76 5.59
N THR A 45 -6.47 -5.98 5.37
CA THR A 45 -7.35 -7.13 5.11
C THR A 45 -7.94 -7.73 6.39
N ILE A 46 -7.27 -7.53 7.54
CA ILE A 46 -7.73 -7.96 8.87
C ILE A 46 -7.77 -6.73 9.80
N PRO A 47 -8.84 -5.92 9.77
CA PRO A 47 -8.90 -4.67 10.54
C PRO A 47 -8.87 -4.89 12.05
N ASP A 48 -9.51 -5.96 12.56
CA ASP A 48 -9.59 -6.25 14.01
C ASP A 48 -8.25 -6.66 14.62
N LYS A 49 -7.32 -7.16 13.80
CA LYS A 49 -6.00 -7.65 14.23
C LYS A 49 -4.89 -6.98 13.42
N PRO A 50 -4.66 -5.66 13.61
CA PRO A 50 -3.71 -4.89 12.79
C PRO A 50 -2.26 -5.36 12.94
N ARG A 51 -1.94 -6.03 14.05
CA ARG A 51 -0.61 -6.62 14.31
C ARG A 51 -0.52 -8.10 13.94
N SER A 52 -1.55 -8.68 13.32
CA SER A 52 -1.56 -10.08 12.90
C SER A 52 -0.40 -10.38 11.96
N ARG A 53 0.21 -11.56 12.11
CA ARG A 53 1.23 -12.07 11.18
C ARG A 53 0.65 -12.34 9.78
N LEU A 54 -0.65 -12.59 9.70
CA LEU A 54 -1.40 -12.77 8.45
C LEU A 54 -1.90 -11.45 7.86
N GLN A 55 -1.56 -10.31 8.48
CA GLN A 55 -2.00 -9.02 7.99
C GLN A 55 -1.44 -8.73 6.60
N LYS A 56 -2.33 -8.32 5.69
CA LYS A 56 -1.97 -7.83 4.37
C LYS A 56 -2.63 -6.47 4.12
N TYR A 57 -2.20 -5.85 3.04
CA TYR A 57 -2.69 -4.57 2.55
C TYR A 57 -3.12 -4.74 1.10
N ARG A 58 -4.23 -4.11 0.74
CA ARG A 58 -4.75 -4.08 -0.62
C ARG A 58 -5.13 -2.66 -1.03
N LEU A 59 -5.04 -2.41 -2.32
CA LEU A 59 -5.47 -1.18 -2.96
C LEU A 59 -7.00 -1.06 -2.87
N THR A 60 -7.47 0.17 -2.67
CA THR A 60 -8.90 0.50 -2.71
C THR A 60 -9.29 1.09 -4.07
N PRO A 61 -10.59 1.22 -4.37
CA PRO A 61 -11.02 1.95 -5.56
C PRO A 61 -10.53 3.41 -5.60
N ALA A 62 -10.37 4.06 -4.43
CA ALA A 62 -9.79 5.41 -4.36
C ALA A 62 -8.28 5.39 -4.70
N GLY A 63 -7.57 4.35 -4.25
CA GLY A 63 -6.18 4.09 -4.64
C GLY A 63 -6.02 3.90 -6.15
N GLU A 64 -6.91 3.15 -6.77
CA GLU A 64 -6.91 2.93 -8.23
C GLU A 64 -7.17 4.25 -8.99
N LYS A 65 -8.14 5.05 -8.53
CA LYS A 65 -8.38 6.40 -9.08
C LYS A 65 -7.16 7.31 -8.92
N ALA A 66 -6.48 7.25 -7.78
CA ALA A 66 -5.28 8.03 -7.54
C ALA A 66 -4.13 7.64 -8.49
N LEU A 67 -3.98 6.34 -8.78
CA LEU A 67 -3.04 5.85 -9.79
C LEU A 67 -3.39 6.37 -11.19
N ALA A 68 -4.66 6.36 -11.57
CA ALA A 68 -5.11 6.87 -12.86
C ALA A 68 -4.89 8.38 -13.01
N LYS A 69 -5.15 9.16 -11.96
CA LYS A 69 -4.96 10.63 -11.96
C LYS A 69 -3.50 11.07 -12.07
N HIS A 70 -2.58 10.28 -11.55
CA HIS A 70 -1.13 10.54 -11.62
C HIS A 70 -0.45 9.74 -12.73
N GLY A 71 -1.23 8.99 -13.54
CA GLY A 71 -0.80 8.18 -14.67
C GLY A 71 -1.09 8.84 -16.01
N GLY A 72 -1.17 10.18 -16.05
CA GLY A 72 -1.11 10.94 -17.29
C GLY A 72 0.32 11.02 -17.82
N GLU A 73 0.93 9.87 -18.11
CA GLU A 73 2.08 9.75 -19.01
C GLU A 73 1.74 8.65 -20.03
N ASN A 74 1.37 9.13 -21.23
CA ASN A 74 1.33 8.50 -22.55
C ASN A 74 0.48 7.23 -22.73
N VAL A 75 -0.75 7.43 -23.22
CA VAL A 75 -1.30 6.55 -24.25
C VAL A 75 -0.84 7.07 -25.61
N GLN A 76 -0.26 6.15 -26.39
CA GLN A 76 0.14 6.22 -27.80
C GLN A 76 1.51 6.83 -28.15
#